data_AF-A0A955A7M6-F1
#
_entry.id   AF-A0A955A7M6-F1
#
_cell.length_a   1.000
_cell.length_b   1.000
_cell.length_c   1.000
_cell.angle_alpha   90.00
_cell.angle_beta   90.00
_cell.angle_gamma   90.00
#
_symmetry.space_group_name_H-M   'P 1'
#
loop_
_entity.id
_entity.type
_entity.pdbx_description
1 polymer ?
#
loop_
_entity_poly.entity_id
_entity_poly.type
_entity_poly.pdbx_seq_one_letter_code
_entity_poly.pdbx_strand_id
1 'polypeptide(L)'
;MPLLARVPTMHLLWLVLLAVLLGGGCSGEPRRRARTDTREKSDKATLDGADQAFQDGRRMLFSLYLYDSEEGSSRCALHFNQWMEEQPGVQWQSDPMVAELPEEIRTTMLSQLDSRKVMTDDVEYMEMAVWLRDIVRWAGDTELDASLSQWIDGQATLGQDASQLRLAAKLFDWTVRNVQLSQFWPSKPEVGLQPGAGRMLRETILIGTGDPWERARVFLGLCRQAGISAVMLASVDDQQQSHPWCPAVLAGGQWYLFETQLGLPIPLADDTGIATLADARERDDVLANLSLGETLKYPVSRDDLKQVIGLVDATPEALSLRMQLIEQHLTGDSHLALTLKPSEWRQRCASHEMPIELWMLPFDALRRQRMVQRALKRDPDAAAMHQRMQALFVGTAPLIMGRKLHLHGQFRKAEDVEGAKQRYLAMRYPDQHLDALPTDRIMQSQFGLEKSVDQRDDEWYRYLLGLQSLFREAKMHASYWIGLVHFEEGNYESASQWFGKRVLEENPNSVWATGARYNLARCYERMDQIAKAREMYLEDNSPQRHGNLLRARRLKALVPDSP
;
A
#
# COMPACT_ATOMS: atom_id res chain seq x y z
N MET A 1 17.70 -53.68 -7.41
CA MET A 1 18.32 -53.58 -6.07
C MET A 1 19.14 -52.29 -6.02
N PRO A 2 18.57 -51.18 -5.52
CA PRO A 2 19.27 -49.91 -5.34
C PRO A 2 19.81 -49.80 -3.90
N LEU A 3 20.87 -49.01 -3.70
CA LEU A 3 21.31 -48.53 -2.39
C LEU A 3 21.22 -47.01 -2.38
N LEU A 4 20.54 -46.53 -1.34
CA LEU A 4 19.92 -45.23 -1.15
C LEU A 4 20.90 -44.12 -0.77
N ALA A 5 20.54 -42.92 -1.23
CA ALA A 5 21.04 -41.63 -0.80
C ALA A 5 20.65 -41.32 0.66
N ARG A 6 21.50 -40.56 1.37
CA ARG A 6 21.23 -39.96 2.67
C ARG A 6 20.64 -38.56 2.48
N VAL A 7 19.49 -38.30 3.11
CA VAL A 7 18.92 -36.96 3.39
C VAL A 7 18.98 -36.75 4.91
N PRO A 8 19.36 -35.57 5.43
CA PRO A 8 19.32 -35.29 6.86
C PRO A 8 17.94 -34.77 7.29
N THR A 9 17.38 -35.40 8.32
CA THR A 9 16.13 -35.02 9.01
C THR A 9 16.38 -33.94 10.07
N MET A 10 15.70 -32.80 9.97
CA MET A 10 15.52 -31.85 11.08
C MET A 10 14.30 -32.27 11.92
N HIS A 11 14.49 -32.49 13.21
CA HIS A 11 13.40 -32.74 14.16
C HIS A 11 13.04 -31.47 14.93
N LEU A 12 11.75 -31.17 14.90
CA LEU A 12 10.98 -30.26 15.75
C LEU A 12 10.77 -30.91 17.13
N LEU A 13 10.83 -30.17 18.24
CA LEU A 13 10.12 -30.53 19.48
C LEU A 13 9.94 -29.32 20.42
N TRP A 14 8.68 -29.00 20.65
CA TRP A 14 8.15 -28.12 21.69
C TRP A 14 7.84 -28.94 22.96
N LEU A 15 7.93 -28.32 24.17
CA LEU A 15 7.00 -28.46 25.32
C LEU A 15 7.48 -27.70 26.59
N VAL A 16 6.88 -26.52 26.84
CA VAL A 16 6.01 -26.13 27.99
C VAL A 16 6.37 -26.42 29.48
N LEU A 17 6.43 -25.30 30.24
CA LEU A 17 6.01 -24.95 31.63
C LEU A 17 6.71 -25.41 32.95
N LEU A 18 7.08 -24.36 33.72
CA LEU A 18 6.80 -24.03 35.15
C LEU A 18 7.37 -24.88 36.31
N ALA A 19 8.20 -24.23 37.16
CA ALA A 19 8.04 -24.24 38.63
C ALA A 19 8.97 -23.19 39.29
N VAL A 20 8.37 -22.29 40.08
CA VAL A 20 9.03 -21.32 40.97
C VAL A 20 9.09 -21.92 42.38
N LEU A 21 10.15 -21.55 43.11
CA LEU A 21 10.32 -21.44 44.56
C LEU A 21 11.27 -22.44 45.21
N LEU A 22 12.32 -21.88 45.81
CA LEU A 22 13.01 -22.14 47.09
C LEU A 22 14.32 -21.33 46.96
N GLY A 23 14.65 -20.30 47.72
CA GLY A 23 14.61 -20.13 49.16
C GLY A 23 16.02 -19.65 49.56
N GLY A 24 16.14 -18.56 50.32
CA GLY A 24 17.44 -18.07 50.78
C GLY A 24 17.40 -16.65 51.30
N GLY A 25 17.00 -16.48 52.56
CA GLY A 25 17.19 -15.23 53.29
C GLY A 25 18.58 -15.15 53.91
N CYS A 26 19.09 -13.94 54.11
CA CYS A 26 20.01 -13.60 55.20
C CYS A 26 19.92 -12.11 55.56
N SER A 27 19.94 -11.87 56.86
CA SER A 27 19.72 -10.63 57.62
C SER A 27 20.89 -9.64 57.60
N GLY A 28 20.62 -8.34 57.76
CA GLY A 28 21.62 -7.31 58.11
C GLY A 28 21.04 -5.91 58.28
N GLU A 29 21.43 -5.23 59.36
CA GLU A 29 20.95 -3.96 59.96
C GLU A 29 20.94 -2.67 59.09
N PRO A 30 20.27 -1.58 59.56
CA PRO A 30 19.88 -0.45 58.71
C PRO A 30 21.00 0.60 58.55
N ARG A 31 21.51 0.79 57.33
CA ARG A 31 22.34 1.95 56.97
C ARG A 31 21.50 3.12 56.47
N ARG A 32 21.36 4.13 57.32
CA ARG A 32 20.98 5.50 56.93
C ARG A 32 22.12 6.14 56.12
N ARG A 33 22.00 6.17 54.79
CA ARG A 33 22.46 7.20 53.82
C ARG A 33 22.84 6.57 52.47
N ALA A 34 21.87 6.58 51.56
CA ALA A 34 22.03 6.72 50.11
C ALA A 34 20.60 6.80 49.57
N ARG A 35 19.98 8.00 49.58
CA ARG A 35 18.61 8.19 49.06
C ARG A 35 18.56 9.18 47.89
N THR A 36 19.68 9.82 47.58
CA THR A 36 19.86 10.68 46.39
C THR A 36 20.56 9.92 45.26
N ASP A 37 21.63 9.18 45.55
CA ASP A 37 22.42 8.45 44.53
C ASP A 37 21.70 7.20 43.96
N THR A 38 20.82 6.57 44.75
CA THR A 38 19.96 5.46 44.29
C THR A 38 18.77 5.94 43.47
N ARG A 39 18.30 7.17 43.69
CA ARG A 39 17.19 7.76 42.93
C ARG A 39 17.70 8.25 41.58
N GLU A 40 18.85 8.92 41.52
CA GLU A 40 19.49 9.23 40.23
C GLU A 40 19.89 7.97 39.44
N LYS A 41 20.40 6.92 40.09
CA LYS A 41 20.71 5.66 39.41
C LYS A 41 19.46 4.87 39.02
N SER A 42 18.37 4.89 39.81
CA SER A 42 17.12 4.26 39.41
C SER A 42 16.45 5.05 38.28
N ASP A 43 16.38 6.37 38.39
CA ASP A 43 15.77 7.24 37.39
C ASP A 43 16.55 7.12 36.06
N LYS A 44 17.90 7.06 36.12
CA LYS A 44 18.73 6.79 34.94
C LYS A 44 18.56 5.38 34.39
N ALA A 45 18.49 4.34 35.23
CA ALA A 45 18.25 2.96 34.77
C ALA A 45 16.83 2.77 34.19
N THR A 46 15.83 3.49 34.70
CA THR A 46 14.45 3.51 34.18
C THR A 46 14.38 4.27 32.85
N LEU A 47 15.06 5.42 32.74
CA LEU A 47 15.22 6.15 31.48
C LEU A 47 15.93 5.30 30.42
N ASP A 48 17.02 4.62 30.79
CA ASP A 48 17.76 3.69 29.93
C ASP A 48 16.85 2.52 29.47
N GLY A 49 15.94 2.05 30.34
CA GLY A 49 14.97 0.99 30.02
C GLY A 49 13.85 1.43 29.07
N ALA A 50 13.32 2.64 29.25
CA ALA A 50 12.29 3.22 28.38
C ALA A 50 12.83 3.47 26.97
N ASP A 51 14.03 4.07 26.89
CA ASP A 51 14.70 4.30 25.61
C ASP A 51 15.00 2.97 24.90
N GLN A 52 15.45 1.95 25.63
CA GLN A 52 15.66 0.61 25.09
C GLN A 52 14.36 0.01 24.53
N ALA A 53 13.23 0.13 25.24
CA ALA A 53 11.94 -0.36 24.76
C ALA A 53 11.51 0.34 23.45
N PHE A 54 11.71 1.65 23.33
CA PHE A 54 11.47 2.36 22.07
C PHE A 54 12.39 1.86 20.96
N GLN A 55 13.68 1.68 21.23
CA GLN A 55 14.63 1.18 20.23
C GLN A 55 14.28 -0.23 19.76
N ASP A 56 13.82 -1.10 20.64
CA ASP A 56 13.38 -2.46 20.29
C ASP A 56 12.08 -2.44 19.49
N GLY A 57 11.10 -1.63 19.89
CA GLY A 57 9.87 -1.38 19.12
C GLY A 57 10.16 -0.85 17.72
N ARG A 58 11.06 0.15 17.61
CA ARG A 58 11.53 0.72 16.34
C ARG A 58 12.22 -0.33 15.47
N ARG A 59 13.20 -1.06 16.01
CA ARG A 59 13.92 -2.11 15.26
C ARG A 59 12.96 -3.17 14.75
N MET A 60 12.00 -3.57 15.59
CA MET A 60 10.98 -4.54 15.22
C MET A 60 10.06 -4.00 14.12
N LEU A 61 9.57 -2.77 14.24
CA LEU A 61 8.72 -2.11 13.22
C LEU A 61 9.37 -2.15 11.83
N PHE A 62 10.66 -1.78 11.74
CA PHE A 62 11.41 -1.79 10.47
C PHE A 62 11.82 -3.17 9.97
N SER A 63 11.56 -4.23 10.74
CA SER A 63 11.84 -5.62 10.37
C SER A 63 10.61 -6.53 10.46
N LEU A 64 9.39 -5.97 10.56
CA LEU A 64 8.14 -6.73 10.69
C LEU A 64 7.92 -7.75 9.57
N TYR A 65 8.49 -7.51 8.38
CA TYR A 65 8.45 -8.45 7.26
C TYR A 65 9.17 -9.78 7.52
N LEU A 66 10.00 -9.87 8.56
CA LEU A 66 10.71 -11.10 8.97
C LEU A 66 9.89 -11.96 9.96
N TYR A 67 8.78 -11.45 10.48
CA TYR A 67 7.98 -12.11 11.50
C TYR A 67 6.62 -12.53 10.95
N ASP A 68 5.98 -13.48 11.62
CA ASP A 68 4.54 -13.68 11.47
C ASP A 68 3.80 -12.37 11.82
N SER A 69 2.78 -12.01 11.03
CA SER A 69 2.13 -10.70 11.15
C SER A 69 1.45 -10.49 12.50
N GLU A 70 0.84 -11.52 13.09
CA GLU A 70 0.10 -11.38 14.34
C GLU A 70 1.04 -11.34 15.54
N GLU A 71 1.98 -12.28 15.61
CA GLU A 71 3.00 -12.31 16.68
C GLU A 71 3.88 -11.07 16.62
N GLY A 72 4.32 -10.70 15.41
CA GLY A 72 5.19 -9.57 15.15
C GLY A 72 4.55 -8.26 15.59
N SER A 73 3.30 -8.02 15.19
CA SER A 73 2.57 -6.80 15.55
C SER A 73 2.29 -6.73 17.05
N SER A 74 1.93 -7.85 17.67
CA SER A 74 1.67 -7.92 19.11
C SER A 74 2.90 -7.59 19.95
N ARG A 75 4.06 -8.14 19.57
CA ARG A 75 5.35 -7.87 20.24
C ARG A 75 5.85 -6.45 20.00
N CYS A 76 5.70 -5.92 18.79
CA CYS A 76 6.03 -4.54 18.50
C CYS A 76 5.17 -3.56 19.31
N ALA A 77 3.86 -3.81 19.39
CA ALA A 77 2.94 -3.04 20.23
C ALA A 77 3.33 -3.13 21.71
N LEU A 78 3.75 -4.30 22.20
CA LEU A 78 4.23 -4.45 23.58
C LEU A 78 5.42 -3.52 23.88
N HIS A 79 6.43 -3.47 23.00
CA HIS A 79 7.58 -2.59 23.17
C HIS A 79 7.20 -1.11 23.20
N PHE A 80 6.34 -0.67 22.27
CA PHE A 80 5.85 0.71 22.29
C PHE A 80 4.98 1.03 23.50
N ASN A 81 4.18 0.07 23.99
CA ASN A 81 3.40 0.24 25.21
C ASN A 81 4.30 0.38 26.46
N GLN A 82 5.36 -0.43 26.57
CA GLN A 82 6.36 -0.30 27.65
C GLN A 82 7.02 1.08 27.63
N TRP A 83 7.43 1.56 26.45
CA TRP A 83 7.97 2.92 26.31
C TRP A 83 6.94 3.99 26.67
N MET A 84 5.69 3.80 26.23
CA MET A 84 4.58 4.72 26.49
C MET A 84 4.27 4.86 27.97
N GLU A 85 4.38 3.81 28.79
CA GLU A 85 4.10 3.88 30.23
C GLU A 85 5.02 4.88 30.96
N GLU A 86 6.24 5.08 30.47
CA GLU A 86 7.26 5.95 31.05
C GLU A 86 7.21 7.40 30.52
N GLN A 87 6.42 7.68 29.46
CA GLN A 87 6.33 9.04 28.92
C GLN A 87 5.49 9.96 29.83
N PRO A 88 5.85 11.25 29.97
CA PRO A 88 5.04 12.18 30.74
C PRO A 88 3.63 12.32 30.15
N GLY A 89 2.66 12.63 31.02
CA GLY A 89 1.32 12.99 30.56
C GLY A 89 1.36 14.28 29.73
N VAL A 90 0.64 14.30 28.61
CA VAL A 90 0.55 15.46 27.72
C VAL A 90 -0.87 16.00 27.75
N GLN A 91 -1.02 17.32 27.85
CA GLN A 91 -2.30 17.99 27.58
C GLN A 91 -2.54 17.96 26.08
N TRP A 92 -3.31 16.97 25.64
CA TRP A 92 -3.63 16.76 24.24
C TRP A 92 -5.10 17.07 23.96
N GLN A 93 -5.36 17.60 22.78
CA GLN A 93 -6.70 17.82 22.25
C GLN A 93 -6.76 17.29 20.82
N SER A 94 -7.88 16.67 20.47
CA SER A 94 -8.14 16.24 19.10
C SER A 94 -8.18 17.45 18.16
N ASP A 95 -7.75 17.25 16.91
CA ASP A 95 -7.86 18.27 15.87
C ASP A 95 -9.31 18.79 15.76
N PRO A 96 -9.53 20.12 15.67
CA PRO A 96 -10.88 20.69 15.60
C PRO A 96 -11.76 20.12 14.48
N MET A 97 -11.19 19.69 13.35
CA MET A 97 -11.94 19.10 12.25
C MET A 97 -12.58 17.76 12.61
N VAL A 98 -12.11 17.08 13.66
CA VAL A 98 -12.77 15.88 14.19
C VAL A 98 -14.18 16.20 14.67
N ALA A 99 -14.42 17.40 15.20
CA ALA A 99 -15.73 17.84 15.66
C ALA A 99 -16.71 18.13 14.51
N GLU A 100 -16.23 18.21 13.26
CA GLU A 100 -17.07 18.43 12.07
C GLU A 100 -17.60 17.11 11.50
N LEU A 101 -17.02 15.96 11.87
CA LEU A 101 -17.46 14.64 11.42
C LEU A 101 -18.81 14.23 12.04
N PRO A 102 -19.58 13.35 11.36
CA PRO A 102 -20.82 12.80 11.91
C PRO A 102 -20.64 12.16 13.29
N GLU A 103 -21.63 12.34 14.17
CA GLU A 103 -21.60 11.85 15.56
C GLU A 103 -21.32 10.34 15.67
N GLU A 104 -21.88 9.55 14.76
CA GLU A 104 -21.65 8.10 14.71
C GLU A 104 -20.17 7.76 14.52
N ILE A 105 -19.45 8.47 13.65
CA ILE A 105 -18.02 8.25 13.43
C ILE A 105 -17.22 8.67 14.67
N ARG A 106 -17.54 9.84 15.24
CA ARG A 106 -16.86 10.35 16.42
C ARG A 106 -16.94 9.37 17.59
N THR A 107 -18.12 8.80 17.82
CA THR A 107 -18.37 7.90 18.96
C THR A 107 -17.90 6.47 18.74
N THR A 108 -17.99 5.93 17.51
CA THR A 108 -17.70 4.51 17.23
C THR A 108 -16.29 4.24 16.71
N MET A 109 -15.63 5.23 16.11
CA MET A 109 -14.31 5.07 15.48
C MET A 109 -13.24 5.97 16.10
N LEU A 110 -13.62 7.12 16.64
CA LEU A 110 -12.70 8.15 17.14
C LEU A 110 -12.77 8.36 18.66
N SER A 111 -13.43 7.48 19.40
CA SER A 111 -13.58 7.60 20.86
C SER A 111 -12.31 7.33 21.66
N GLN A 112 -11.23 6.87 21.02
CA GLN A 112 -9.96 6.52 21.65
C GLN A 112 -8.77 7.26 21.03
N LEU A 113 -8.97 8.47 20.49
CA LEU A 113 -7.87 9.24 19.90
C LEU A 113 -6.84 9.70 20.95
N ASP A 114 -7.25 9.93 22.19
CA ASP A 114 -6.40 10.30 23.33
C ASP A 114 -5.73 9.09 24.01
N SER A 115 -6.12 7.86 23.65
CA SER A 115 -5.52 6.65 24.19
C SER A 115 -4.03 6.56 23.83
N ARG A 116 -3.21 6.31 24.84
CA ARG A 116 -1.76 6.06 24.72
C ARG A 116 -1.43 4.59 24.48
N LYS A 117 -2.42 3.69 24.59
CA LYS A 117 -2.23 2.27 24.33
C LYS A 117 -2.14 2.02 22.82
N VAL A 118 -1.00 1.47 22.40
CA VAL A 118 -0.74 1.00 21.04
C VAL A 118 -1.35 -0.38 20.86
N MET A 119 -2.16 -0.53 19.82
CA MET A 119 -2.84 -1.77 19.42
C MET A 119 -2.13 -2.41 18.22
N THR A 120 -2.52 -3.63 17.86
CA THR A 120 -1.99 -4.32 16.68
C THR A 120 -2.29 -3.56 15.38
N ASP A 121 -3.50 -3.00 15.26
CA ASP A 121 -3.91 -2.21 14.08
C ASP A 121 -3.06 -0.94 13.92
N ASP A 122 -2.57 -0.36 15.03
CA ASP A 122 -1.63 0.76 14.98
C ASP A 122 -0.28 0.33 14.42
N VAL A 123 0.19 -0.86 14.77
CA VAL A 123 1.44 -1.41 14.23
C VAL A 123 1.29 -1.71 12.74
N GLU A 124 0.13 -2.21 12.30
CA GLU A 124 -0.14 -2.38 10.86
C GLU A 124 -0.14 -1.05 10.11
N TYR A 125 -0.72 0.00 10.69
CA TYR A 125 -0.66 1.36 10.15
C TYR A 125 0.78 1.89 10.07
N MET A 126 1.58 1.67 11.12
CA MET A 126 2.99 2.04 11.11
C MET A 126 3.78 1.23 10.05
N GLU A 127 3.55 -0.07 9.91
CA GLU A 127 4.18 -0.92 8.89
C GLU A 127 3.86 -0.41 7.47
N MET A 128 2.60 -0.05 7.22
CA MET A 128 2.18 0.59 5.97
C MET A 128 2.92 1.92 5.74
N ALA A 129 3.09 2.75 6.77
CA ALA A 129 3.85 3.99 6.67
C ALA A 129 5.33 3.73 6.34
N VAL A 130 5.93 2.66 6.88
CA VAL A 130 7.29 2.22 6.50
C VAL A 130 7.35 1.88 5.02
N TRP A 131 6.41 1.08 4.50
CA TRP A 131 6.38 0.73 3.08
C TRP A 131 6.26 1.97 2.20
N LEU A 132 5.34 2.88 2.50
CA LEU A 132 5.15 4.12 1.76
C LEU A 132 6.43 4.97 1.76
N ARG A 133 7.11 5.12 2.91
CA ARG A 133 8.36 5.88 3.01
C ARG A 133 9.47 5.24 2.16
N ASP A 134 9.59 3.92 2.24
CA ASP A 134 10.65 3.22 1.49
C ASP A 134 10.39 3.35 -0.02
N ILE A 135 9.14 3.22 -0.47
CA ILE A 135 8.74 3.53 -1.86
C ILE A 135 9.13 4.95 -2.23
N VAL A 136 8.83 5.96 -1.40
CA VAL A 136 9.21 7.35 -1.67
C VAL A 136 10.71 7.49 -1.92
N ARG A 137 11.54 6.82 -1.12
CA ARG A 137 12.99 6.85 -1.28
C ARG A 137 13.42 6.24 -2.62
N TRP A 138 13.13 4.96 -2.84
CA TRP A 138 13.68 4.26 -4.01
C TRP A 138 12.97 4.65 -5.31
N ALA A 139 11.66 4.94 -5.30
CA ALA A 139 10.95 5.40 -6.49
C ALA A 139 11.32 6.86 -6.83
N GLY A 140 11.69 7.66 -5.83
CA GLY A 140 12.22 9.02 -6.01
C GLY A 140 13.49 9.07 -6.85
N ASP A 141 14.32 8.01 -6.79
CA ASP A 141 15.57 7.89 -7.54
C ASP A 141 15.36 7.46 -9.01
N THR A 142 14.16 7.02 -9.38
CA THR A 142 13.85 6.59 -10.77
C THR A 142 13.79 7.78 -11.74
N GLU A 143 13.99 7.53 -13.03
CA GLU A 143 13.85 8.58 -14.05
C GLU A 143 12.39 8.90 -14.34
N LEU A 144 12.07 10.20 -14.40
CA LEU A 144 10.79 10.67 -14.95
C LEU A 144 10.85 10.67 -16.49
N ASP A 145 9.69 10.61 -17.15
CA ASP A 145 9.60 10.85 -18.59
C ASP A 145 10.32 12.14 -18.99
N ALA A 146 11.10 12.09 -20.08
CA ALA A 146 11.96 13.19 -20.50
C ALA A 146 11.17 14.45 -20.87
N SER A 147 10.02 14.29 -21.54
CA SER A 147 9.18 15.43 -21.95
C SER A 147 8.56 16.11 -20.74
N LEU A 148 8.08 15.33 -19.77
CA LEU A 148 7.55 15.88 -18.52
C LEU A 148 8.64 16.50 -17.65
N SER A 149 9.83 15.87 -17.61
CA SER A 149 11.00 16.42 -16.93
C SER A 149 11.36 17.80 -17.47
N GLN A 150 11.49 17.92 -18.79
CA GLN A 150 11.81 19.18 -19.47
C GLN A 150 10.71 20.23 -19.26
N TRP A 151 9.45 19.82 -19.28
CA TRP A 151 8.33 20.72 -19.03
C TRP A 151 8.39 21.30 -17.61
N ILE A 152 8.65 20.47 -16.58
CA ILE A 152 8.79 20.92 -15.18
C ILE A 152 9.96 21.90 -15.05
N ASP A 153 11.11 21.62 -15.68
CA ASP A 153 12.28 22.50 -15.63
C ASP A 153 12.02 23.86 -16.31
N GLY A 154 11.09 23.90 -17.26
CA GLY A 154 10.63 25.13 -17.91
C GLY A 154 9.65 25.99 -17.10
N GLN A 155 9.09 25.49 -16.00
CA GLN A 155 8.08 26.21 -15.20
C GLN A 155 8.73 27.13 -14.17
N ALA A 156 8.97 28.39 -14.54
CA ALA A 156 9.56 29.39 -13.65
C ALA A 156 8.76 29.63 -12.36
N THR A 157 7.44 29.48 -12.39
CA THR A 157 6.53 29.68 -11.24
C THR A 157 6.68 28.61 -10.15
N LEU A 158 7.22 27.44 -10.47
CA LEU A 158 7.42 26.37 -9.49
C LEU A 158 8.53 26.69 -8.50
N GLY A 159 9.58 27.41 -8.91
CA GLY A 159 10.72 27.73 -8.05
C GLY A 159 11.26 26.50 -7.31
N GLN A 160 11.25 26.53 -5.98
CA GLN A 160 11.71 25.41 -5.14
C GLN A 160 10.76 24.20 -5.14
N ASP A 161 9.49 24.37 -5.52
CA ASP A 161 8.50 23.29 -5.53
C ASP A 161 8.62 22.38 -6.77
N ALA A 162 9.49 22.72 -7.74
CA ALA A 162 9.71 21.91 -8.93
C ALA A 162 10.16 20.49 -8.59
N SER A 163 11.00 20.32 -7.56
CA SER A 163 11.42 19.00 -7.08
C SER A 163 10.29 18.21 -6.44
N GLN A 164 9.35 18.88 -5.77
CA GLN A 164 8.18 18.25 -5.17
C GLN A 164 7.19 17.78 -6.24
N LEU A 165 6.89 18.60 -7.24
CA LEU A 165 6.02 18.21 -8.35
C LEU A 165 6.63 17.05 -9.16
N ARG A 166 7.95 17.09 -9.38
CA ARG A 166 8.70 16.01 -10.02
C ARG A 166 8.61 14.70 -9.23
N LEU A 167 8.80 14.75 -7.92
CA LEU A 167 8.66 13.59 -7.05
C LEU A 167 7.22 13.06 -7.06
N ALA A 168 6.21 13.93 -6.96
CA ALA A 168 4.80 13.56 -7.08
C ALA A 168 4.50 12.83 -8.39
N ALA A 169 5.01 13.32 -9.53
CA ALA A 169 4.83 12.67 -10.82
C ALA A 169 5.44 11.25 -10.86
N LYS A 170 6.64 11.05 -10.26
CA LYS A 170 7.25 9.71 -10.12
C LYS A 170 6.41 8.79 -9.23
N LEU A 171 5.92 9.30 -8.11
CA LEU A 171 5.08 8.55 -7.16
C LEU A 171 3.73 8.17 -7.75
N PHE A 172 3.14 9.06 -8.55
CA PHE A 172 1.93 8.78 -9.30
C PHE A 172 2.17 7.68 -10.35
N ASP A 173 3.26 7.80 -11.12
CA ASP A 173 3.66 6.77 -12.09
C ASP A 173 3.83 5.39 -11.43
N TRP A 174 4.55 5.35 -10.29
CA TRP A 174 4.71 4.14 -9.49
C TRP A 174 3.35 3.56 -9.08
N THR A 175 2.44 4.42 -8.60
CA THR A 175 1.10 4.03 -8.14
C THR A 175 0.32 3.35 -9.27
N VAL A 176 0.28 3.94 -10.46
CA VAL A 176 -0.45 3.39 -11.61
C VAL A 176 0.12 2.04 -12.07
N ARG A 177 1.46 1.88 -12.04
CA ARG A 177 2.12 0.62 -12.42
C ARG A 177 1.93 -0.49 -11.39
N ASN A 178 1.96 -0.15 -10.09
CA ASN A 178 1.96 -1.11 -8.99
C ASN A 178 0.58 -1.42 -8.41
N VAL A 179 -0.44 -0.60 -8.70
CA VAL A 179 -1.83 -0.82 -8.31
C VAL A 179 -2.67 -0.96 -9.57
N GLN A 180 -2.90 -2.19 -10.03
CA GLN A 180 -3.73 -2.46 -11.21
C GLN A 180 -5.17 -1.99 -10.95
N LEU A 181 -5.73 -1.25 -11.91
CA LEU A 181 -7.10 -0.77 -11.83
C LEU A 181 -8.05 -1.95 -11.96
N SER A 182 -8.88 -2.14 -10.95
CA SER A 182 -10.04 -3.03 -11.02
C SER A 182 -11.32 -2.21 -11.16
N GLN A 183 -12.29 -2.73 -11.91
CA GLN A 183 -13.66 -2.24 -11.76
C GLN A 183 -14.08 -2.46 -10.31
N PHE A 184 -14.67 -1.44 -9.70
CA PHE A 184 -15.34 -1.60 -8.41
C PHE A 184 -16.30 -2.77 -8.55
N TRP A 185 -16.12 -3.79 -7.72
CA TRP A 185 -16.94 -4.99 -7.74
C TRP A 185 -17.98 -4.89 -6.61
N PRO A 186 -19.23 -4.45 -6.87
CA PRO A 186 -20.29 -4.66 -5.93
C PRO A 186 -20.79 -6.10 -6.15
N SER A 187 -20.24 -7.11 -5.46
CA SER A 187 -20.78 -8.47 -5.62
C SER A 187 -22.18 -8.61 -5.03
N LYS A 188 -22.55 -7.74 -4.08
CA LYS A 188 -23.86 -7.78 -3.43
C LYS A 188 -24.36 -6.36 -3.12
N PRO A 189 -25.46 -5.92 -3.74
CA PRO A 189 -26.16 -4.67 -3.42
C PRO A 189 -26.52 -4.52 -1.93
N GLU A 190 -26.63 -5.65 -1.22
CA GLU A 190 -27.06 -5.73 0.19
C GLU A 190 -26.14 -5.00 1.19
N VAL A 191 -24.92 -4.61 0.81
CA VAL A 191 -23.95 -3.97 1.73
C VAL A 191 -23.86 -2.44 1.55
N GLY A 192 -24.56 -1.85 0.57
CA GLY A 192 -24.64 -0.38 0.41
C GLY A 192 -23.28 0.33 0.32
N LEU A 193 -22.30 -0.30 -0.32
CA LEU A 193 -20.90 0.14 -0.29
C LEU A 193 -20.65 1.25 -1.29
N GLN A 194 -20.01 2.31 -0.81
CA GLN A 194 -19.46 3.35 -1.68
C GLN A 194 -18.22 2.82 -2.41
N PRO A 195 -18.02 3.18 -3.69
CA PRO A 195 -16.74 3.01 -4.35
C PRO A 195 -15.59 3.58 -3.52
N GLY A 196 -14.43 2.92 -3.55
CA GLY A 196 -13.25 3.28 -2.76
C GLY A 196 -13.21 2.74 -1.33
N ALA A 197 -14.34 2.24 -0.81
CA ALA A 197 -14.43 1.69 0.54
C ALA A 197 -14.15 0.18 0.58
N GLY A 198 -13.70 -0.42 -0.54
CA GLY A 198 -13.55 -1.87 -0.70
C GLY A 198 -12.46 -2.46 0.19
N ARG A 199 -11.33 -1.76 0.31
CA ARG A 199 -10.12 -2.16 1.04
C ARG A 199 -9.52 -1.00 1.84
N MET A 200 -8.76 -1.35 2.86
CA MET A 200 -7.88 -0.40 3.54
C MET A 200 -6.66 -0.09 2.66
N LEU A 201 -6.01 1.05 2.94
CA LEU A 201 -4.82 1.49 2.20
C LEU A 201 -3.70 0.43 2.23
N ARG A 202 -3.45 -0.16 3.40
CA ARG A 202 -2.48 -1.25 3.59
C ARG A 202 -2.73 -2.43 2.66
N GLU A 203 -3.98 -2.90 2.57
CA GLU A 203 -4.37 -4.03 1.71
C GLU A 203 -4.21 -3.69 0.23
N THR A 204 -4.57 -2.45 -0.17
CA THR A 204 -4.45 -1.98 -1.56
C THR A 204 -3.00 -2.03 -2.04
N ILE A 205 -2.05 -1.54 -1.22
CA ILE A 205 -0.62 -1.54 -1.53
C ILE A 205 -0.08 -2.98 -1.59
N LEU A 206 -0.44 -3.79 -0.59
CA LEU A 206 0.03 -5.16 -0.45
C LEU A 206 -0.43 -6.03 -1.63
N ILE A 207 -1.73 -6.01 -1.94
CA ILE A 207 -2.32 -6.82 -3.00
C ILE A 207 -1.93 -6.26 -4.38
N GLY A 208 -1.82 -4.93 -4.52
CA GLY A 208 -1.49 -4.27 -5.79
C GLY A 208 -2.67 -4.20 -6.77
N THR A 209 -3.91 -4.24 -6.27
CA THR A 209 -5.12 -3.97 -7.05
C THR A 209 -6.02 -3.01 -6.29
N GLY A 210 -6.74 -2.16 -7.01
CA GLY A 210 -7.73 -1.27 -6.41
C GLY A 210 -8.55 -0.51 -7.44
N ASP A 211 -9.65 0.08 -6.99
CA ASP A 211 -10.43 1.03 -7.78
C ASP A 211 -9.76 2.42 -7.86
N PRO A 212 -10.33 3.41 -8.60
CA PRO A 212 -9.71 4.72 -8.75
C PRO A 212 -9.44 5.45 -7.42
N TRP A 213 -10.32 5.29 -6.43
CA TRP A 213 -10.20 5.97 -5.13
C TRP A 213 -9.21 5.25 -4.22
N GLU A 214 -9.19 3.92 -4.22
CA GLU A 214 -8.15 3.13 -3.53
C GLU A 214 -6.76 3.50 -4.09
N ARG A 215 -6.64 3.63 -5.42
CA ARG A 215 -5.41 4.11 -6.09
C ARG A 215 -5.07 5.55 -5.70
N ALA A 216 -6.05 6.44 -5.59
CA ALA A 216 -5.87 7.82 -5.12
C ALA A 216 -5.31 7.86 -3.69
N ARG A 217 -5.84 7.05 -2.78
CA ARG A 217 -5.34 6.96 -1.40
C ARG A 217 -3.90 6.48 -1.32
N VAL A 218 -3.48 5.56 -2.18
CA VAL A 218 -2.06 5.17 -2.31
C VAL A 218 -1.19 6.35 -2.70
N PHE A 219 -1.59 7.09 -3.74
CA PHE A 219 -0.85 8.27 -4.17
C PHE A 219 -0.79 9.36 -3.09
N LEU A 220 -1.89 9.67 -2.42
CA LEU A 220 -1.93 10.64 -1.32
C LEU A 220 -1.08 10.20 -0.12
N GLY A 221 -1.09 8.90 0.21
CA GLY A 221 -0.23 8.32 1.24
C GLY A 221 1.26 8.46 0.94
N LEU A 222 1.66 8.27 -0.32
CA LEU A 222 3.05 8.51 -0.78
C LEU A 222 3.41 9.99 -0.70
N CYS A 223 2.55 10.89 -1.18
CA CYS A 223 2.75 12.34 -1.06
C CYS A 223 2.94 12.76 0.40
N ARG A 224 2.16 12.20 1.34
CA ARG A 224 2.30 12.46 2.77
C ARG A 224 3.67 12.04 3.31
N GLN A 225 4.15 10.83 2.99
CA GLN A 225 5.50 10.40 3.40
C GLN A 225 6.61 11.25 2.76
N ALA A 226 6.36 11.81 1.57
CA ALA A 226 7.28 12.72 0.89
C ALA A 226 7.20 14.18 1.40
N GLY A 227 6.29 14.49 2.33
CA GLY A 227 6.05 15.87 2.78
C GLY A 227 5.41 16.78 1.71
N ILE A 228 4.83 16.19 0.67
CA ILE A 228 4.18 16.89 -0.45
C ILE A 228 2.73 17.20 -0.09
N SER A 229 2.32 18.44 -0.33
CA SER A 229 0.94 18.84 -0.12
C SER A 229 0.01 18.32 -1.19
N ALA A 230 -0.81 17.34 -0.84
CA ALA A 230 -1.81 16.76 -1.73
C ALA A 230 -3.17 16.58 -1.04
N VAL A 231 -4.25 16.68 -1.82
CA VAL A 231 -5.64 16.41 -1.40
C VAL A 231 -6.38 15.66 -2.49
N MET A 232 -7.49 15.01 -2.15
CA MET A 232 -8.47 14.55 -3.13
C MET A 232 -9.41 15.71 -3.45
N LEU A 233 -9.45 16.20 -4.69
CA LEU A 233 -10.44 17.20 -5.08
C LEU A 233 -11.82 16.57 -5.21
N ALA A 234 -12.86 17.32 -4.85
CA ALA A 234 -14.25 16.93 -5.05
C ALA A 234 -15.06 18.11 -5.59
N SER A 235 -15.90 17.87 -6.59
CA SER A 235 -16.95 18.81 -6.98
C SER A 235 -18.07 18.79 -5.94
N VAL A 236 -18.78 19.90 -5.78
CA VAL A 236 -19.94 20.01 -4.91
C VAL A 236 -21.16 20.27 -5.76
N ASP A 237 -22.19 19.42 -5.63
CA ASP A 237 -23.44 19.58 -6.34
C ASP A 237 -24.41 20.55 -5.64
N ASP A 238 -25.55 20.81 -6.29
CA ASP A 238 -26.59 21.70 -5.76
C ASP A 238 -27.20 21.20 -4.43
N GLN A 239 -27.05 19.91 -4.10
CA GLN A 239 -27.49 19.31 -2.83
C GLN A 239 -26.42 19.40 -1.73
N GLN A 240 -25.31 20.10 -1.99
CA GLN A 240 -24.15 20.19 -1.11
C GLN A 240 -23.48 18.83 -0.84
N GLN A 241 -23.66 17.87 -1.75
CA GLN A 241 -22.95 16.60 -1.70
C GLN A 241 -21.64 16.72 -2.47
N SER A 242 -20.55 16.28 -1.83
CA SER A 242 -19.23 16.24 -2.47
C SER A 242 -19.05 14.94 -3.25
N HIS A 243 -18.54 15.08 -4.47
CA HIS A 243 -18.24 13.98 -5.39
C HIS A 243 -16.73 13.94 -5.65
N PRO A 244 -15.99 13.02 -5.01
CA PRO A 244 -14.54 12.94 -5.17
C PRO A 244 -14.19 12.68 -6.64
N TRP A 245 -13.35 13.56 -7.19
CA TRP A 245 -12.92 13.56 -8.58
C TRP A 245 -11.50 13.01 -8.73
N CYS A 246 -10.46 13.79 -8.42
CA CYS A 246 -9.07 13.40 -8.65
C CYS A 246 -8.12 13.97 -7.58
N PRO A 247 -7.00 13.29 -7.28
CA PRO A 247 -5.93 13.87 -6.49
C PRO A 247 -5.32 15.13 -7.11
N ALA A 248 -4.94 16.08 -6.26
CA ALA A 248 -4.18 17.25 -6.66
C ALA A 248 -3.01 17.53 -5.71
N VAL A 249 -1.92 18.05 -6.27
CA VAL A 249 -0.69 18.43 -5.53
C VAL A 249 -0.53 19.95 -5.59
N LEU A 250 -0.31 20.56 -4.42
CA LEU A 250 0.01 21.97 -4.30
C LEU A 250 1.51 22.19 -4.55
N ALA A 251 1.83 22.92 -5.61
CA ALA A 251 3.19 23.34 -5.93
C ALA A 251 3.15 24.71 -6.63
N GLY A 252 4.09 25.62 -6.32
CA GLY A 252 4.12 26.96 -6.92
C GLY A 252 2.82 27.75 -6.71
N GLY A 253 2.10 27.49 -5.61
CA GLY A 253 0.80 28.09 -5.31
C GLY A 253 -0.36 27.62 -6.20
N GLN A 254 -0.21 26.51 -6.94
CA GLN A 254 -1.24 25.95 -7.82
C GLN A 254 -1.50 24.48 -7.52
N TRP A 255 -2.72 24.02 -7.79
CA TRP A 255 -3.14 22.62 -7.59
C TRP A 255 -3.01 21.82 -8.89
N TYR A 256 -1.93 21.05 -9.04
CA TYR A 256 -1.66 20.20 -10.20
C TYR A 256 -2.45 18.89 -10.13
N LEU A 257 -3.08 18.50 -11.24
CA LEU A 257 -4.13 17.47 -11.26
C LEU A 257 -3.63 16.08 -11.73
N PHE A 258 -4.04 15.03 -11.01
CA PHE A 258 -3.63 13.64 -11.26
C PHE A 258 -4.85 12.73 -11.34
N GLU A 259 -5.14 12.14 -12.50
CA GLU A 259 -6.37 11.36 -12.73
C GLU A 259 -6.10 9.85 -12.57
N THR A 260 -6.54 9.27 -11.45
CA THR A 260 -6.24 7.87 -11.09
C THR A 260 -7.07 6.85 -11.86
N GLN A 261 -8.26 7.21 -12.37
CA GLN A 261 -9.06 6.34 -13.22
C GLN A 261 -8.42 6.19 -14.59
N LEU A 262 -7.90 7.27 -15.16
CA LEU A 262 -7.16 7.24 -16.43
C LEU A 262 -5.70 6.79 -16.23
N GLY A 263 -5.15 6.94 -15.03
CA GLY A 263 -3.76 6.60 -14.72
C GLY A 263 -2.76 7.53 -15.40
N LEU A 264 -3.09 8.82 -15.49
CA LEU A 264 -2.23 9.86 -16.08
C LEU A 264 -2.39 11.18 -15.31
N PRO A 265 -1.33 12.00 -15.19
CA PRO A 265 -1.49 13.41 -14.89
C PRO A 265 -2.40 14.06 -15.95
N ILE A 266 -3.32 14.92 -15.54
CA ILE A 266 -4.17 15.63 -16.49
C ILE A 266 -3.27 16.57 -17.28
N PRO A 267 -3.18 16.46 -18.62
CA PRO A 267 -2.32 17.30 -19.41
C PRO A 267 -2.96 18.68 -19.61
N LEU A 268 -2.18 19.64 -20.07
CA LEU A 268 -2.70 20.82 -20.72
C LEU A 268 -3.39 20.43 -22.05
N ALA A 269 -4.14 21.37 -22.64
CA ALA A 269 -4.92 21.07 -23.85
C ALA A 269 -4.07 20.68 -25.07
N ASP A 270 -2.79 21.05 -25.08
CA ASP A 270 -1.81 20.66 -26.10
C ASP A 270 -1.18 19.28 -25.83
N ASP A 271 -1.75 18.50 -24.90
CA ASP A 271 -1.26 17.19 -24.45
C ASP A 271 0.13 17.23 -23.74
N THR A 272 0.58 18.43 -23.32
CA THR A 272 1.84 18.61 -22.58
C THR A 272 1.65 18.79 -21.07
N GLY A 273 2.72 18.56 -20.30
CA GLY A 273 2.79 18.97 -18.90
C GLY A 273 1.74 18.38 -17.97
N ILE A 274 1.44 19.12 -16.89
CA ILE A 274 0.38 18.80 -15.92
C ILE A 274 -0.48 20.06 -15.75
N ALA A 275 -1.76 19.96 -16.05
CA ALA A 275 -2.73 21.02 -15.85
C ALA A 275 -3.01 21.25 -14.36
N THR A 276 -3.35 22.49 -14.03
CA THR A 276 -3.78 22.90 -12.70
C THR A 276 -5.31 22.97 -12.61
N LEU A 277 -5.84 23.05 -11.38
CA LEU A 277 -7.26 23.34 -11.14
C LEU A 277 -7.68 24.68 -11.76
N ALA A 278 -6.78 25.67 -11.81
CA ALA A 278 -7.04 26.94 -12.48
C ALA A 278 -7.20 26.75 -14.00
N ASP A 279 -6.29 26.01 -14.64
CA ASP A 279 -6.38 25.69 -16.07
C ASP A 279 -7.73 25.01 -16.41
N ALA A 280 -8.13 24.02 -15.62
CA ALA A 280 -9.37 23.27 -15.83
C ALA A 280 -10.64 24.12 -15.61
N ARG A 281 -10.56 25.18 -14.80
CA ARG A 281 -11.66 26.14 -14.55
C ARG A 281 -11.76 27.23 -15.60
N GLU A 282 -10.63 27.63 -16.18
CA GLU A 282 -10.56 28.71 -17.16
C GLU A 282 -10.81 28.21 -18.58
N ARG A 283 -10.43 26.97 -18.88
CA ARG A 283 -10.40 26.45 -20.25
C ARG A 283 -11.15 25.13 -20.39
N ASP A 284 -12.19 25.14 -21.24
CA ASP A 284 -13.02 23.95 -21.52
C ASP A 284 -12.21 22.83 -22.21
N ASP A 285 -11.18 23.20 -22.98
CA ASP A 285 -10.36 22.29 -23.78
C ASP A 285 -9.50 21.34 -22.94
N VAL A 286 -9.11 21.73 -21.72
CA VAL A 286 -8.29 20.90 -20.81
C VAL A 286 -9.00 19.58 -20.47
N LEU A 287 -10.26 19.64 -20.03
CA LEU A 287 -11.04 18.44 -19.69
C LEU A 287 -11.69 17.81 -20.93
N ALA A 288 -12.11 18.61 -21.91
CA ALA A 288 -12.68 18.08 -23.15
C ALA A 288 -11.66 17.22 -23.92
N ASN A 289 -10.37 17.56 -23.87
CA ASN A 289 -9.30 16.78 -24.52
C ASN A 289 -9.10 15.39 -23.89
N LEU A 290 -9.63 15.14 -22.69
CA LEU A 290 -9.67 13.79 -22.11
C LEU A 290 -10.77 12.92 -22.72
N SER A 291 -11.75 13.47 -23.45
CA SER A 291 -12.77 12.67 -24.12
C SER A 291 -12.24 12.09 -25.45
N LEU A 292 -12.65 10.85 -25.76
CA LEU A 292 -12.30 10.16 -27.00
C LEU A 292 -13.57 9.78 -27.77
N GLY A 293 -13.94 10.65 -28.72
CA GLY A 293 -15.17 10.52 -29.49
C GLY A 293 -16.43 10.57 -28.63
N GLU A 294 -17.54 10.06 -29.15
CA GLU A 294 -18.81 10.04 -28.41
C GLU A 294 -18.91 8.89 -27.40
N THR A 295 -18.07 7.87 -27.53
CA THR A 295 -18.13 6.62 -26.75
C THR A 295 -17.41 6.68 -25.41
N LEU A 296 -16.32 7.45 -25.31
CA LEU A 296 -15.51 7.57 -24.10
C LEU A 296 -15.46 9.03 -23.67
N LYS A 297 -16.57 9.51 -23.14
CA LYS A 297 -16.68 10.87 -22.59
C LYS A 297 -16.04 10.92 -21.21
N TYR A 298 -15.24 11.95 -20.97
CA TYR A 298 -14.73 12.24 -19.65
C TYR A 298 -15.87 12.80 -18.77
N PRO A 299 -16.06 12.29 -17.54
CA PRO A 299 -17.28 12.54 -16.78
C PRO A 299 -17.32 13.89 -16.07
N VAL A 300 -16.19 14.60 -15.97
CA VAL A 300 -16.09 15.91 -15.31
C VAL A 300 -15.92 17.00 -16.36
N SER A 301 -16.75 18.01 -16.26
CA SER A 301 -16.73 19.21 -17.09
C SER A 301 -16.30 20.43 -16.28
N ARG A 302 -16.01 21.54 -16.96
CA ARG A 302 -15.74 22.82 -16.29
C ARG A 302 -16.91 23.27 -15.40
N ASP A 303 -18.15 22.99 -15.81
CA ASP A 303 -19.34 23.37 -15.05
C ASP A 303 -19.38 22.70 -13.68
N ASP A 304 -18.84 21.48 -13.56
CA ASP A 304 -18.73 20.74 -12.30
C ASP A 304 -17.67 21.35 -11.35
N LEU A 305 -16.78 22.20 -11.87
CA LEU A 305 -15.67 22.80 -11.10
C LEU A 305 -16.00 24.19 -10.51
N LYS A 306 -17.26 24.62 -10.59
CA LYS A 306 -17.74 25.89 -9.99
C LYS A 306 -17.50 25.93 -8.48
N GLN A 307 -17.77 24.81 -7.81
CA GLN A 307 -17.50 24.62 -6.39
C GLN A 307 -16.64 23.37 -6.23
N VAL A 308 -15.43 23.55 -5.70
CA VAL A 308 -14.49 22.46 -5.47
C VAL A 308 -13.96 22.58 -4.05
N ILE A 309 -13.89 21.45 -3.36
CA ILE A 309 -13.28 21.32 -2.04
C ILE A 309 -12.13 20.32 -2.09
N GLY A 310 -11.18 20.47 -1.18
CA GLY A 310 -10.11 19.49 -0.94
C GLY A 310 -10.49 18.55 0.20
N LEU A 311 -10.47 17.25 -0.06
CA LEU A 311 -10.71 16.20 0.90
C LEU A 311 -9.38 15.60 1.37
N VAL A 312 -9.19 15.57 2.69
CA VAL A 312 -7.96 15.07 3.32
C VAL A 312 -8.14 13.60 3.74
N ASP A 313 -7.29 12.70 3.24
CA ASP A 313 -7.26 11.29 3.66
C ASP A 313 -6.64 11.16 5.06
N ALA A 314 -7.50 10.97 6.07
CA ALA A 314 -7.09 10.74 7.45
C ALA A 314 -7.77 9.49 8.02
N THR A 315 -6.98 8.61 8.63
CA THR A 315 -7.49 7.47 9.40
C THR A 315 -7.53 7.80 10.91
N PRO A 316 -8.26 7.04 11.74
CA PRO A 316 -8.23 7.23 13.19
C PRO A 316 -6.82 7.21 13.79
N GLU A 317 -5.93 6.38 13.27
CA GLU A 317 -4.54 6.29 13.72
C GLU A 317 -3.81 7.62 13.45
N ALA A 318 -3.97 8.19 12.26
CA ALA A 318 -3.34 9.45 11.86
C ALA A 318 -3.78 10.66 12.71
N LEU A 319 -4.93 10.57 13.37
CA LEU A 319 -5.51 11.63 14.21
C LEU A 319 -5.24 11.40 15.71
N SER A 320 -4.49 10.37 16.08
CA SER A 320 -4.34 9.93 17.47
C SER A 320 -3.10 10.49 18.18
N LEU A 321 -3.23 10.69 19.50
CA LEU A 321 -2.12 11.06 20.39
C LEU A 321 -0.97 10.04 20.31
N ARG A 322 -1.28 8.74 20.26
CA ARG A 322 -0.24 7.70 20.26
C ARG A 322 0.67 7.76 19.04
N MET A 323 0.11 8.01 17.85
CA MET A 323 0.91 8.21 16.65
C MET A 323 1.72 9.52 16.72
N GLN A 324 1.16 10.57 17.32
CA GLN A 324 1.87 11.84 17.52
C GLN A 324 3.10 11.69 18.39
N LEU A 325 2.98 10.97 19.50
CA LEU A 325 4.10 10.72 20.42
C LEU A 325 5.17 9.85 19.75
N ILE A 326 4.78 8.79 19.04
CA ILE A 326 5.74 7.91 18.34
C ILE A 326 6.47 8.67 17.23
N GLU A 327 5.75 9.42 16.38
CA GLU A 327 6.35 10.19 15.28
C GLU A 327 7.41 11.18 15.78
N GLN A 328 7.13 11.91 16.86
CA GLN A 328 8.08 12.88 17.43
C GLN A 328 9.42 12.24 17.86
N HIS A 329 9.42 10.95 18.18
CA HIS A 329 10.62 10.21 18.58
C HIS A 329 11.30 9.49 17.40
N LEU A 330 10.64 9.39 16.24
CA LEU A 330 11.21 8.85 15.01
C LEU A 330 11.96 9.93 14.24
N THR A 331 13.29 9.92 14.34
CA THR A 331 14.18 10.93 13.71
C THR A 331 15.11 10.33 12.66
N GLY A 332 15.71 11.20 11.83
CA GLY A 332 16.69 10.80 10.81
C GLY A 332 16.15 9.75 9.83
N ASP A 333 16.91 8.70 9.59
CA ASP A 333 16.53 7.62 8.66
C ASP A 333 15.28 6.85 9.09
N SER A 334 14.87 6.95 10.36
CA SER A 334 13.66 6.33 10.89
C SER A 334 12.43 7.22 10.87
N HIS A 335 12.54 8.48 10.43
CA HIS A 335 11.39 9.38 10.34
C HIS A 335 10.24 8.77 9.52
N LEU A 336 9.02 8.91 10.02
CA LEU A 336 7.77 8.47 9.39
C LEU A 336 6.70 9.55 9.62
N ALA A 337 5.97 9.94 8.58
CA ALA A 337 4.77 10.77 8.74
C ALA A 337 3.61 9.89 9.21
N LEU A 338 3.39 9.77 10.52
CA LEU A 338 2.34 8.94 11.11
C LEU A 338 1.07 9.74 11.40
N THR A 339 1.20 11.04 11.62
CA THR A 339 0.13 11.95 12.02
C THR A 339 -0.26 12.91 10.93
N LEU A 340 -1.49 13.40 11.08
CA LEU A 340 -2.03 14.46 10.26
C LEU A 340 -2.77 15.42 11.17
N LYS A 341 -2.59 16.71 10.93
CA LYS A 341 -3.33 17.78 11.58
C LYS A 341 -4.17 18.51 10.53
N PRO A 342 -5.38 18.01 10.22
CA PRO A 342 -6.24 18.57 9.19
C PRO A 342 -6.48 20.08 9.34
N SER A 343 -6.59 20.60 10.56
CA SER A 343 -6.79 22.04 10.78
C SER A 343 -5.58 22.90 10.35
N GLU A 344 -4.36 22.48 10.68
CA GLU A 344 -3.13 23.11 10.20
C GLU A 344 -3.03 22.99 8.67
N TRP A 345 -3.46 21.84 8.12
CA TRP A 345 -3.54 21.63 6.69
C TRP A 345 -4.50 22.58 5.98
N ARG A 346 -5.71 22.74 6.54
CA ARG A 346 -6.71 23.69 6.09
C ARG A 346 -6.14 25.10 6.09
N GLN A 347 -5.44 25.51 7.15
CA GLN A 347 -4.81 26.83 7.21
C GLN A 347 -3.76 27.03 6.12
N ARG A 348 -2.91 26.03 5.86
CA ARG A 348 -1.92 26.08 4.77
C ARG A 348 -2.60 26.22 3.41
N CYS A 349 -3.68 25.47 3.18
CA CYS A 349 -4.41 25.45 1.91
C CYS A 349 -5.34 26.66 1.73
N ALA A 350 -5.82 27.30 2.82
CA ALA A 350 -6.75 28.44 2.77
C ALA A 350 -6.20 29.63 1.96
N SER A 351 -4.88 29.78 1.90
CA SER A 351 -4.21 30.77 1.03
C SER A 351 -4.47 30.57 -0.47
N HIS A 352 -5.08 29.46 -0.86
CA HIS A 352 -5.39 29.08 -2.24
C HIS A 352 -6.91 28.98 -2.50
N GLU A 353 -7.73 29.63 -1.65
CA GLU A 353 -9.18 29.81 -1.83
C GLU A 353 -10.02 28.53 -2.00
N MET A 354 -9.52 27.38 -1.52
CA MET A 354 -10.23 26.10 -1.57
C MET A 354 -10.60 25.63 -0.16
N PRO A 355 -11.89 25.40 0.15
CA PRO A 355 -12.30 24.79 1.41
C PRO A 355 -11.70 23.40 1.57
N ILE A 356 -11.35 23.03 2.81
CA ILE A 356 -10.73 21.74 3.14
C ILE A 356 -11.56 21.00 4.18
N GLU A 357 -11.84 19.73 3.91
CA GLU A 357 -12.63 18.83 4.77
C GLU A 357 -11.91 17.49 4.96
N LEU A 358 -12.35 16.73 5.98
CA LEU A 358 -11.93 15.34 6.15
C LEU A 358 -12.64 14.46 5.13
N TRP A 359 -11.89 13.62 4.43
CA TRP A 359 -12.49 12.66 3.52
C TRP A 359 -13.20 11.55 4.32
N MET A 360 -14.46 11.28 3.99
CA MET A 360 -15.26 10.25 4.65
C MET A 360 -14.85 8.81 4.30
N LEU A 361 -14.21 8.61 3.14
CA LEU A 361 -13.92 7.30 2.58
C LEU A 361 -13.08 6.38 3.48
N PRO A 362 -12.03 6.87 4.20
CA PRO A 362 -11.26 6.04 5.12
C PRO A 362 -12.09 5.46 6.26
N PHE A 363 -13.06 6.23 6.77
CA PHE A 363 -13.98 5.78 7.82
C PHE A 363 -14.99 4.77 7.28
N ASP A 364 -15.46 4.94 6.04
CA ASP A 364 -16.33 3.98 5.37
C ASP A 364 -15.62 2.63 5.13
N ALA A 365 -14.36 2.67 4.70
CA ALA A 365 -13.53 1.47 4.55
C ALA A 365 -13.34 0.73 5.87
N LEU A 366 -13.06 1.46 6.97
CA LEU A 366 -12.94 0.86 8.31
C LEU A 366 -14.27 0.28 8.80
N ARG A 367 -15.39 0.97 8.56
CA ARG A 367 -16.73 0.47 8.87
C ARG A 367 -16.99 -0.86 8.18
N ARG A 368 -16.70 -0.94 6.88
CA ARG A 368 -16.82 -2.18 6.10
C ARG A 368 -15.96 -3.27 6.69
N GLN A 369 -14.67 -3.01 6.95
CA GLN A 369 -13.76 -4.03 7.47
C GLN A 369 -14.32 -4.63 8.78
N ARG A 370 -14.79 -3.79 9.71
CA ARG A 370 -15.43 -4.23 10.95
C ARG A 370 -16.72 -5.01 10.71
N MET A 371 -17.54 -4.62 9.74
CA MET A 371 -18.76 -5.34 9.35
C MET A 371 -18.44 -6.72 8.78
N VAL A 372 -17.47 -6.83 7.86
CA VAL A 372 -17.01 -8.10 7.30
C VAL A 372 -16.52 -9.01 8.42
N GLN A 373 -15.65 -8.53 9.31
CA GLN A 373 -15.16 -9.32 10.43
C GLN A 373 -16.27 -9.83 11.35
N ARG A 374 -17.31 -9.02 11.62
CA ARG A 374 -18.49 -9.47 12.37
C ARG A 374 -19.33 -10.50 11.63
N ALA A 375 -19.46 -10.37 10.31
CA ALA A 375 -20.19 -11.31 9.48
C ALA A 375 -19.49 -12.68 9.43
N LEU A 376 -18.16 -12.70 9.26
CA LEU A 376 -17.37 -13.93 9.24
C LEU A 376 -17.46 -14.70 10.57
N LYS A 377 -17.56 -14.00 11.71
CA LYS A 377 -17.80 -14.65 13.02
C LYS A 377 -19.14 -15.38 13.11
N ARG A 378 -20.11 -15.06 12.25
CA ARG A 378 -21.47 -15.64 12.26
C ARG A 378 -21.65 -16.75 11.23
N ASP A 379 -20.79 -16.80 10.22
CA ASP A 379 -20.86 -17.76 9.10
C ASP A 379 -19.49 -18.45 8.93
N PRO A 380 -19.32 -19.66 9.51
CA PRO A 380 -18.07 -20.42 9.43
C PRO A 380 -17.64 -20.78 8.00
N ASP A 381 -18.58 -20.99 7.09
CA ASP A 381 -18.27 -21.32 5.69
C ASP A 381 -17.76 -20.08 4.95
N ALA A 382 -18.38 -18.93 5.17
CA ALA A 382 -17.87 -17.65 4.67
C ALA A 382 -16.51 -17.30 5.29
N ALA A 383 -16.29 -17.60 6.59
CA ALA A 383 -15.00 -17.45 7.24
C ALA A 383 -13.91 -18.30 6.60
N ALA A 384 -14.18 -19.59 6.36
CA ALA A 384 -13.25 -20.49 5.70
C ALA A 384 -12.92 -20.04 4.26
N MET A 385 -13.92 -19.55 3.52
CA MET A 385 -13.72 -19.00 2.18
C MET A 385 -12.89 -17.71 2.21
N HIS A 386 -13.19 -16.80 3.15
CA HIS A 386 -12.43 -15.56 3.33
C HIS A 386 -10.97 -15.83 3.70
N GLN A 387 -10.74 -16.75 4.65
CA GLN A 387 -9.41 -17.17 5.05
C GLN A 387 -8.65 -17.79 3.86
N ARG A 388 -9.31 -18.60 3.02
CA ARG A 388 -8.70 -19.16 1.81
C ARG A 388 -8.26 -18.06 0.82
N MET A 389 -9.10 -17.05 0.60
CA MET A 389 -8.77 -15.92 -0.27
C MET A 389 -7.62 -15.06 0.28
N GLN A 390 -7.50 -14.95 1.60
CA GLN A 390 -6.43 -14.19 2.25
C GLN A 390 -5.15 -15.00 2.49
N ALA A 391 -5.19 -16.32 2.36
CA ALA A 391 -4.07 -17.22 2.69
C ALA A 391 -2.76 -16.86 1.95
N LEU A 392 -2.84 -16.21 0.78
CA LEU A 392 -1.70 -15.74 0.01
C LEU A 392 -1.02 -14.49 0.58
N PHE A 393 -1.72 -13.74 1.43
CA PHE A 393 -1.34 -12.40 1.89
C PHE A 393 -1.17 -12.31 3.42
N VAL A 394 -1.16 -13.46 4.11
CA VAL A 394 -0.99 -13.55 5.57
C VAL A 394 0.20 -14.46 5.92
N GLY A 395 0.76 -14.27 7.12
CA GLY A 395 1.86 -15.08 7.64
C GLY A 395 3.19 -14.87 6.90
N THR A 396 4.00 -15.92 6.84
CA THR A 396 5.38 -15.92 6.33
C THR A 396 5.56 -16.69 5.01
N ALA A 397 4.49 -16.79 4.20
CA ALA A 397 4.59 -17.43 2.89
C ALA A 397 5.61 -16.67 2.00
N PRO A 398 6.40 -17.35 1.14
CA PRO A 398 7.38 -16.68 0.29
C PRO A 398 6.77 -15.56 -0.56
N LEU A 399 5.54 -15.73 -1.04
CA LEU A 399 4.83 -14.72 -1.82
C LEU A 399 4.71 -13.37 -1.08
N ILE A 400 4.20 -13.40 0.16
CA ILE A 400 3.94 -12.19 0.93
C ILE A 400 5.22 -11.56 1.44
N MET A 401 6.20 -12.37 1.86
CA MET A 401 7.55 -11.88 2.20
C MET A 401 8.19 -11.18 0.99
N GLY A 402 8.10 -11.79 -0.20
CA GLY A 402 8.59 -11.17 -1.43
C GLY A 402 7.93 -9.82 -1.70
N ARG A 403 6.61 -9.70 -1.45
CA ARG A 403 5.89 -8.44 -1.61
C ARG A 403 6.29 -7.39 -0.59
N LYS A 404 6.46 -7.74 0.69
CA LYS A 404 6.97 -6.78 1.68
C LYS A 404 8.38 -6.30 1.33
N LEU A 405 9.29 -7.22 0.97
CA LEU A 405 10.65 -6.90 0.52
C LEU A 405 10.66 -5.99 -0.72
N HIS A 406 9.78 -6.25 -1.68
CA HIS A 406 9.60 -5.39 -2.85
C HIS A 406 9.23 -3.96 -2.43
N LEU A 407 8.25 -3.79 -1.54
CA LEU A 407 7.85 -2.46 -1.05
C LEU A 407 9.00 -1.75 -0.31
N HIS A 408 9.84 -2.49 0.40
CA HIS A 408 11.08 -1.98 1.02
C HIS A 408 12.21 -1.66 0.02
N GLY A 409 12.04 -1.92 -1.28
CA GLY A 409 13.10 -1.75 -2.29
C GLY A 409 14.19 -2.83 -2.25
N GLN A 410 13.99 -3.91 -1.50
CA GLN A 410 14.94 -5.02 -1.36
C GLN A 410 14.75 -6.06 -2.48
N PHE A 411 15.10 -5.67 -3.71
CA PHE A 411 14.86 -6.48 -4.91
C PHE A 411 15.78 -7.69 -5.06
N ARG A 412 17.04 -7.56 -4.60
CA ARG A 412 18.11 -8.56 -4.73
C ARG A 412 18.50 -9.08 -3.35
N LYS A 413 19.19 -10.22 -3.32
CA LYS A 413 19.81 -10.74 -2.12
C LYS A 413 20.79 -9.69 -1.56
N ALA A 414 20.64 -9.38 -0.27
CA ALA A 414 21.56 -8.56 0.49
C ALA A 414 22.08 -9.40 1.64
N GLU A 415 23.41 -9.57 1.72
CA GLU A 415 24.06 -10.43 2.72
C GLU A 415 23.43 -11.83 2.75
N ASP A 416 22.88 -12.27 3.90
CA ASP A 416 22.23 -13.56 4.10
C ASP A 416 20.70 -13.54 3.89
N VAL A 417 20.11 -12.39 3.55
CA VAL A 417 18.66 -12.23 3.37
C VAL A 417 18.30 -12.29 1.88
N GLU A 418 17.44 -13.25 1.53
CA GLU A 418 16.85 -13.34 0.19
C GLU A 418 16.05 -12.08 -0.16
N GLY A 419 16.26 -11.54 -1.36
CA GLY A 419 15.47 -10.42 -1.88
C GLY A 419 14.11 -10.84 -2.43
N ALA A 420 13.31 -9.84 -2.83
CA ALA A 420 11.96 -10.04 -3.36
C ALA A 420 11.90 -11.04 -4.51
N LYS A 421 12.85 -10.97 -5.47
CA LYS A 421 12.87 -11.87 -6.63
C LYS A 421 13.01 -13.34 -6.25
N GLN A 422 13.91 -13.66 -5.33
CA GLN A 422 14.13 -15.04 -4.88
C GLN A 422 12.86 -15.60 -4.22
N ARG A 423 12.23 -14.80 -3.37
CA ARG A 423 10.97 -15.15 -2.69
C ARG A 423 9.83 -15.39 -3.68
N TYR A 424 9.71 -14.58 -4.73
CA TYR A 424 8.72 -14.80 -5.79
C TYR A 424 9.04 -16.04 -6.63
N LEU A 425 10.30 -16.25 -7.00
CA LEU A 425 10.71 -17.44 -7.76
C LEU A 425 10.42 -18.74 -7.01
N ALA A 426 10.54 -18.74 -5.68
CA ALA A 426 10.17 -19.88 -4.84
C ALA A 426 8.68 -20.28 -4.95
N MET A 427 7.80 -19.37 -5.40
CA MET A 427 6.38 -19.65 -5.63
C MET A 427 6.07 -20.12 -7.05
N ARG A 428 7.05 -20.11 -7.96
CA ARG A 428 6.84 -20.54 -9.36
C ARG A 428 7.10 -22.03 -9.55
N TYR A 429 6.29 -22.86 -8.89
CA TYR A 429 6.33 -24.31 -9.10
C TYR A 429 6.08 -24.69 -10.58
N PRO A 430 6.80 -25.67 -11.13
CA PRO A 430 6.51 -26.21 -12.46
C PRO A 430 5.08 -26.74 -12.56
N ASP A 431 4.42 -26.54 -13.70
CA ASP A 431 3.01 -26.96 -13.85
C ASP A 431 2.84 -28.47 -13.69
N GLN A 432 3.80 -29.26 -14.16
CA GLN A 432 3.82 -30.71 -13.96
C GLN A 432 3.79 -31.11 -12.47
N HIS A 433 4.46 -30.35 -11.60
CA HIS A 433 4.44 -30.63 -10.15
C HIS A 433 3.07 -30.29 -9.56
N LEU A 434 2.48 -29.18 -9.99
CA LEU A 434 1.15 -28.78 -9.55
C LEU A 434 0.08 -29.76 -10.05
N ASP A 435 0.17 -30.22 -11.31
CA ASP A 435 -0.73 -31.22 -11.91
C ASP A 435 -0.68 -32.56 -11.16
N ALA A 436 0.51 -32.98 -10.74
CA ALA A 436 0.71 -34.24 -10.02
C ALA A 436 0.25 -34.17 -8.56
N LEU A 437 0.19 -32.98 -7.94
CA LEU A 437 -0.08 -32.79 -6.50
C LEU A 437 -1.31 -33.57 -5.98
N PRO A 438 -2.48 -33.58 -6.65
CA PRO A 438 -3.66 -34.27 -6.13
C PRO A 438 -3.54 -35.80 -6.12
N THR A 439 -2.60 -36.39 -6.85
CA THR A 439 -2.55 -37.84 -7.12
C THR A 439 -1.22 -38.52 -6.78
N ASP A 440 -0.10 -37.80 -6.83
CA ASP A 440 1.24 -38.35 -6.60
C ASP A 440 1.70 -38.15 -5.14
N ARG A 441 1.89 -39.26 -4.42
CA ARG A 441 2.36 -39.27 -3.02
C ARG A 441 3.81 -38.78 -2.86
N ILE A 442 4.66 -39.02 -3.84
CA ILE A 442 6.05 -38.50 -3.81
C ILE A 442 6.00 -36.99 -3.91
N MET A 443 5.16 -36.46 -4.81
CA MET A 443 4.96 -35.02 -4.92
C MET A 443 4.39 -34.44 -3.63
N GLN A 444 3.34 -35.04 -3.04
CA GLN A 444 2.79 -34.61 -1.75
C GLN A 444 3.86 -34.53 -0.66
N SER A 445 4.71 -35.56 -0.56
CA SER A 445 5.83 -35.59 0.41
C SER A 445 6.86 -34.48 0.17
N GLN A 446 7.16 -34.11 -1.08
CA GLN A 446 8.06 -32.98 -1.38
C GLN A 446 7.52 -31.64 -0.89
N PHE A 447 6.19 -31.49 -0.83
CA PHE A 447 5.53 -30.32 -0.24
C PHE A 447 5.30 -30.46 1.28
N GLY A 448 5.78 -31.53 1.92
CA GLY A 448 5.56 -31.81 3.33
C GLY A 448 4.10 -32.16 3.66
N LEU A 449 3.32 -32.61 2.68
CA LEU A 449 1.91 -32.94 2.82
C LEU A 449 1.76 -34.42 3.15
N GLU A 450 1.26 -34.71 4.35
CA GLU A 450 0.97 -36.07 4.79
C GLU A 450 -0.50 -36.21 5.15
N LYS A 451 -1.15 -37.25 4.60
CA LYS A 451 -2.53 -37.56 4.89
C LYS A 451 -2.64 -38.16 6.30
N SER A 452 -3.46 -37.57 7.17
CA SER A 452 -3.75 -38.13 8.49
C SER A 452 -4.48 -39.48 8.37
N VAL A 453 -4.24 -40.38 9.33
CA VAL A 453 -4.84 -41.73 9.39
C VAL A 453 -6.37 -41.67 9.42
N ASP A 454 -6.92 -40.68 10.12
CA ASP A 454 -8.37 -40.52 10.30
C ASP A 454 -9.04 -39.74 9.16
N GLN A 455 -8.28 -39.18 8.22
CA GLN A 455 -8.81 -38.35 7.15
C GLN A 455 -9.35 -39.21 6.01
N ARG A 456 -10.56 -38.89 5.53
CA ARG A 456 -11.16 -39.61 4.39
C ARG A 456 -10.46 -39.26 3.07
N ASP A 457 -10.44 -40.20 2.13
CA ASP A 457 -9.77 -40.00 0.83
C ASP A 457 -10.38 -38.85 0.01
N ASP A 458 -11.72 -38.71 0.02
CA ASP A 458 -12.41 -37.64 -0.70
C ASP A 458 -12.10 -36.25 -0.11
N GLU A 459 -11.98 -36.18 1.21
CA GLU A 459 -11.62 -34.96 1.92
C GLU A 459 -10.17 -34.54 1.64
N TRP A 460 -9.23 -35.49 1.72
CA TRP A 460 -7.83 -35.25 1.38
C TRP A 460 -7.67 -34.78 -0.06
N TYR A 461 -8.36 -35.43 -1.01
CA TYR A 461 -8.30 -35.02 -2.41
C TYR A 461 -8.83 -33.60 -2.64
N ARG A 462 -9.94 -33.21 -2.00
CA ARG A 462 -10.45 -31.82 -2.06
C ARG A 462 -9.49 -30.81 -1.45
N TYR A 463 -8.83 -31.16 -0.35
CA TYR A 463 -7.80 -30.33 0.26
C TYR A 463 -6.63 -30.10 -0.71
N LEU A 464 -6.13 -31.15 -1.36
CA LEU A 464 -5.06 -31.05 -2.34
C LEU A 464 -5.44 -30.22 -3.57
N LEU A 465 -6.68 -30.33 -4.06
CA LEU A 465 -7.18 -29.45 -5.13
C LEU A 465 -7.21 -27.98 -4.69
N GLY A 466 -7.59 -27.71 -3.44
CA GLY A 466 -7.53 -26.38 -2.84
C GLY A 466 -6.09 -25.81 -2.82
N LEU A 467 -5.12 -26.61 -2.36
CA LEU A 467 -3.70 -26.23 -2.38
C LEU A 467 -3.16 -26.04 -3.78
N GLN A 468 -3.52 -26.91 -4.73
CA GLN A 468 -3.14 -26.78 -6.13
C GLN A 468 -3.62 -25.43 -6.69
N SER A 469 -4.88 -25.08 -6.45
CA SER A 469 -5.44 -23.78 -6.85
C SER A 469 -4.67 -22.62 -6.22
N LEU A 470 -4.39 -22.70 -4.92
CA LEU A 470 -3.65 -21.68 -4.17
C LEU A 470 -2.23 -21.47 -4.73
N PHE A 471 -1.50 -22.54 -5.04
CA PHE A 471 -0.16 -22.44 -5.61
C PHE A 471 -0.16 -21.91 -7.04
N ARG A 472 -1.18 -22.22 -7.85
CA ARG A 472 -1.33 -21.59 -9.18
C ARG A 472 -1.57 -20.09 -9.06
N GLU A 473 -2.42 -19.68 -8.13
CA GLU A 473 -2.68 -18.27 -7.86
C GLU A 473 -1.41 -17.56 -7.36
N ALA A 474 -0.70 -18.15 -6.41
CA ALA A 474 0.58 -17.64 -5.94
C ALA A 474 1.62 -17.50 -7.07
N LYS A 475 1.71 -18.50 -7.95
CA LYS A 475 2.56 -18.46 -9.14
C LYS A 475 2.17 -17.29 -10.04
N MET A 476 0.87 -17.04 -10.28
CA MET A 476 0.43 -15.88 -11.08
C MET A 476 0.86 -14.54 -10.45
N HIS A 477 0.63 -14.34 -9.15
CA HIS A 477 1.08 -13.13 -8.43
C HIS A 477 2.59 -12.95 -8.53
N ALA A 478 3.36 -14.00 -8.24
CA ALA A 478 4.81 -13.98 -8.31
C ALA A 478 5.32 -13.58 -9.70
N SER A 479 4.70 -14.10 -10.76
CA SER A 479 5.09 -13.83 -12.16
C SER A 479 4.94 -12.35 -12.51
N TYR A 480 3.79 -11.78 -12.17
CA TYR A 480 3.50 -10.37 -12.39
C TYR A 480 4.44 -9.47 -11.58
N TRP A 481 4.63 -9.77 -10.29
CA TRP A 481 5.48 -8.97 -9.43
C TRP A 481 6.96 -9.09 -9.72
N ILE A 482 7.45 -10.22 -10.26
CA ILE A 482 8.82 -10.30 -10.81
C ILE A 482 8.98 -9.34 -11.99
N GLY A 483 7.99 -9.26 -12.88
CA GLY A 483 7.98 -8.28 -13.97
C GLY A 483 8.08 -6.84 -13.48
N LEU A 484 7.33 -6.50 -12.42
CA LEU A 484 7.43 -5.19 -11.77
C LEU A 484 8.83 -4.95 -11.18
N VAL A 485 9.40 -5.92 -10.45
CA VAL A 485 10.76 -5.75 -9.90
C VAL A 485 11.79 -5.50 -11.00
N HIS A 486 11.73 -6.21 -12.13
CA HIS A 486 12.61 -5.92 -13.25
C HIS A 486 12.38 -4.52 -13.82
N PHE A 487 11.13 -4.04 -13.86
CA PHE A 487 10.83 -2.68 -14.30
C PHE A 487 11.45 -1.64 -13.35
N GLU A 488 11.31 -1.80 -12.03
CA GLU A 488 11.86 -0.86 -11.04
C GLU A 488 13.40 -0.87 -11.05
N GLU A 489 14.03 -2.00 -11.39
CA GLU A 489 15.49 -2.08 -11.58
C GLU A 489 15.98 -1.51 -12.93
N GLY A 490 15.09 -0.98 -13.79
CA GLY A 490 15.44 -0.50 -15.13
C GLY A 490 15.71 -1.61 -16.15
N ASN A 491 15.47 -2.88 -15.80
CA ASN A 491 15.69 -4.04 -16.66
C ASN A 491 14.48 -4.28 -17.58
N TYR A 492 14.16 -3.31 -18.44
CA TYR A 492 12.92 -3.29 -19.24
C TYR A 492 12.78 -4.48 -20.20
N GLU A 493 13.88 -5.00 -20.75
CA GLU A 493 13.86 -6.21 -21.58
C GLU A 493 13.37 -7.42 -20.78
N SER A 494 13.94 -7.66 -19.61
CA SER A 494 13.52 -8.76 -18.73
C SER A 494 12.08 -8.56 -18.24
N ALA A 495 11.72 -7.33 -17.86
CA ALA A 495 10.35 -6.98 -17.47
C ALA A 495 9.36 -7.32 -18.59
N SER A 496 9.67 -6.96 -19.84
CA SER A 496 8.83 -7.27 -21.00
C SER A 496 8.63 -8.77 -21.21
N GLN A 497 9.67 -9.60 -20.99
CA GLN A 497 9.57 -11.05 -21.09
C GLN A 497 8.71 -11.65 -19.97
N TRP A 498 8.79 -11.11 -18.75
CA TRP A 498 7.93 -11.54 -17.64
C TRP A 498 6.46 -11.18 -17.88
N PHE A 499 6.16 -9.94 -18.26
CA PHE A 499 4.79 -9.54 -18.54
C PHE A 499 4.22 -10.27 -19.77
N GLY A 500 4.97 -10.32 -20.88
CA GLY A 500 4.55 -10.99 -22.10
C GLY A 500 4.43 -12.50 -21.93
N LYS A 501 5.56 -13.19 -21.69
CA LYS A 501 5.59 -14.65 -21.71
C LYS A 501 5.01 -15.28 -20.45
N ARG A 502 5.40 -14.77 -19.28
CA ARG A 502 5.11 -15.43 -17.99
C ARG A 502 3.76 -15.04 -17.38
N VAL A 503 3.14 -13.96 -17.88
CA VAL A 503 1.77 -13.57 -17.49
C VAL A 503 0.81 -13.74 -18.66
N LEU A 504 1.01 -13.01 -19.77
CA LEU A 504 0.03 -12.95 -20.85
C LEU A 504 -0.05 -14.22 -21.70
N GLU A 505 1.08 -14.82 -22.08
CA GLU A 505 1.09 -16.08 -22.86
C GLU A 505 0.75 -17.29 -21.98
N GLU A 506 1.38 -17.41 -20.79
CA GLU A 506 1.13 -18.52 -19.86
C GLU A 506 -0.29 -18.51 -19.28
N ASN A 507 -0.84 -17.33 -18.95
CA ASN A 507 -2.18 -17.19 -18.36
C ASN A 507 -2.92 -15.94 -18.91
N PRO A 508 -3.47 -16.00 -20.14
CA PRO A 508 -4.12 -14.85 -20.79
C PRO A 508 -5.30 -14.25 -19.99
N ASN A 509 -5.95 -15.07 -19.18
CA ASN A 509 -7.09 -14.69 -18.35
C ASN A 509 -6.71 -14.48 -16.86
N SER A 510 -5.42 -14.32 -16.56
CA SER A 510 -4.97 -14.04 -15.20
C SER A 510 -5.61 -12.77 -14.65
N VAL A 511 -5.79 -12.72 -13.32
CA VAL A 511 -6.17 -11.49 -12.61
C VAL A 511 -5.22 -10.32 -12.90
N TRP A 512 -3.99 -10.61 -13.35
CA TRP A 512 -2.96 -9.63 -13.70
C TRP A 512 -2.85 -9.30 -15.18
N ALA A 513 -3.74 -9.84 -16.03
CA ALA A 513 -3.61 -9.69 -17.48
C ALA A 513 -3.64 -8.22 -17.92
N THR A 514 -4.53 -7.41 -17.34
CA THR A 514 -4.67 -5.99 -17.71
C THR A 514 -3.48 -5.15 -17.25
N GLY A 515 -3.01 -5.36 -16.02
CA GLY A 515 -1.81 -4.71 -15.48
C GLY A 515 -0.54 -5.14 -16.22
N ALA A 516 -0.44 -6.41 -16.62
CA ALA A 516 0.68 -6.90 -17.41
C ALA A 516 0.70 -6.29 -18.81
N ARG A 517 -0.45 -6.13 -19.49
CA ARG A 517 -0.52 -5.41 -20.77
C ARG A 517 -0.07 -3.96 -20.64
N TYR A 518 -0.58 -3.26 -19.63
CA TYR A 518 -0.19 -1.87 -19.37
C TYR A 518 1.33 -1.76 -19.12
N ASN A 519 1.87 -2.57 -18.21
CA ASN A 519 3.29 -2.52 -17.88
C ASN A 519 4.20 -3.04 -19.00
N LEU A 520 3.75 -3.96 -19.84
CA LEU A 520 4.46 -4.36 -21.07
C LEU A 520 4.56 -3.19 -22.06
N ALA A 521 3.47 -2.46 -22.27
CA ALA A 521 3.49 -1.25 -23.09
C ALA A 521 4.44 -0.18 -22.51
N ARG A 522 4.47 -0.02 -21.18
CA ARG A 522 5.44 0.85 -20.50
C ARG A 522 6.89 0.39 -20.68
N CYS A 523 7.16 -0.92 -20.72
CA CYS A 523 8.49 -1.43 -21.05
C CYS A 523 8.88 -1.02 -22.48
N TYR A 524 7.96 -1.12 -23.45
CA TYR A 524 8.22 -0.70 -24.82
C TYR A 524 8.49 0.80 -24.94
N GLU A 525 7.77 1.66 -24.21
CA GLU A 525 8.10 3.09 -24.14
C GLU A 525 9.53 3.34 -23.65
N ARG A 526 9.92 2.66 -22.55
CA ARG A 526 11.26 2.81 -21.97
C ARG A 526 12.38 2.25 -22.85
N MET A 527 12.05 1.37 -23.80
CA MET A 527 12.97 0.84 -24.80
C MET A 527 12.88 1.57 -26.16
N ASP A 528 12.19 2.72 -26.21
CA ASP A 528 11.96 3.51 -27.44
C ASP A 528 11.24 2.73 -28.57
N GLN A 529 10.50 1.68 -28.21
CA GLN A 529 9.69 0.88 -29.12
C GLN A 529 8.26 1.44 -29.20
N ILE A 530 8.15 2.74 -29.54
CA ILE A 530 6.90 3.52 -29.45
C ILE A 530 5.74 2.90 -30.23
N ALA A 531 6.00 2.35 -31.42
CA ALA A 531 4.97 1.69 -32.23
C ALA A 531 4.33 0.49 -31.50
N LYS A 532 5.14 -0.36 -30.85
CA LYS A 532 4.65 -1.51 -30.08
C LYS A 532 3.92 -1.10 -28.82
N ALA A 533 4.42 -0.09 -28.11
CA ALA A 533 3.73 0.47 -26.95
C ALA A 533 2.32 0.95 -27.34
N ARG A 534 2.24 1.67 -28.46
CA ARG A 534 0.99 2.23 -28.96
C ARG A 534 -0.01 1.15 -29.39
N GLU A 535 0.45 0.12 -30.09
CA GLU A 535 -0.38 -1.04 -30.45
C GLU A 535 -1.00 -1.69 -29.21
N MET A 536 -0.19 -1.97 -28.19
CA MET A 536 -0.66 -2.56 -26.93
C MET A 536 -1.74 -1.71 -26.23
N TYR A 537 -1.64 -0.39 -26.28
CA TYR A 537 -2.66 0.50 -25.70
C TYR A 537 -3.95 0.57 -26.50
N LEU A 538 -3.87 0.47 -27.83
CA LEU A 538 -5.04 0.51 -28.71
C LEU A 538 -5.91 -0.75 -28.59
N GLU A 539 -5.29 -1.89 -28.30
CA GLU A 539 -5.98 -3.17 -28.10
C GLU A 539 -6.56 -3.37 -26.69
N ASP A 540 -6.39 -2.39 -25.80
CA ASP A 540 -6.82 -2.53 -24.41
C ASP A 540 -8.35 -2.48 -24.25
N ASN A 541 -8.87 -3.44 -23.48
CA ASN A 541 -10.27 -3.52 -23.09
C ASN A 541 -10.43 -3.56 -21.56
N SER A 542 -9.38 -3.16 -20.83
CA SER A 542 -9.37 -3.13 -19.37
C SER A 542 -10.19 -1.97 -18.78
N PRO A 543 -10.39 -1.94 -17.45
CA PRO A 543 -10.93 -0.76 -16.77
C PRO A 543 -10.14 0.54 -17.06
N GLN A 544 -8.86 0.43 -17.45
CA GLN A 544 -7.98 1.56 -17.77
C GLN A 544 -7.96 1.91 -19.28
N ARG A 545 -8.83 1.29 -20.10
CA ARG A 545 -8.89 1.51 -21.56
C ARG A 545 -8.88 2.97 -21.97
N HIS A 546 -9.69 3.80 -21.30
CA HIS A 546 -9.80 5.22 -21.63
C HIS A 546 -8.44 5.93 -21.51
N GLY A 547 -7.76 5.76 -20.37
CA GLY A 547 -6.44 6.33 -20.16
C GLY A 547 -5.36 5.77 -21.08
N ASN A 548 -5.42 4.48 -21.39
CA ASN A 548 -4.50 3.82 -22.32
C ASN A 548 -4.63 4.40 -23.74
N LEU A 549 -5.85 4.63 -24.22
CA LEU A 549 -6.09 5.26 -25.52
C LEU A 549 -5.59 6.71 -25.56
N LEU A 550 -5.73 7.47 -24.47
CA LEU A 550 -5.15 8.82 -24.35
C LEU A 550 -3.62 8.77 -24.42
N ARG A 551 -2.99 7.83 -23.70
CA ARG A 551 -1.55 7.61 -23.77
C ARG A 551 -1.09 7.24 -25.19
N ALA A 552 -1.84 6.37 -25.88
CA ALA A 552 -1.60 6.01 -27.29
C ALA A 552 -1.70 7.20 -28.25
N ARG A 553 -2.62 8.14 -27.99
CA ARG A 553 -2.75 9.40 -28.74
C ARG A 553 -1.50 10.26 -28.58
N ARG A 554 -1.01 10.43 -27.34
CA ARG A 554 0.22 11.19 -27.05
C ARG A 554 1.45 10.58 -27.72
N LEU A 555 1.61 9.26 -27.63
CA LEU A 555 2.72 8.56 -28.27
C LEU A 555 2.71 8.71 -29.81
N LYS A 556 1.55 8.88 -30.44
CA LYS A 556 1.47 9.14 -31.89
C LYS A 556 2.23 10.41 -32.27
N ALA A 557 2.15 11.46 -31.46
CA ALA A 557 2.80 12.73 -31.73
C ALA A 557 4.34 12.64 -31.71
N LEU A 558 4.90 11.59 -31.11
CA LEU A 558 6.34 11.33 -31.03
C LEU A 558 6.86 10.50 -32.21
N VAL A 559 5.99 9.85 -32.99
CA VAL A 559 6.38 9.10 -34.18
C VAL A 559 6.31 10.06 -35.37
N PRO A 560 7.45 10.42 -36.01
CA PRO A 560 7.39 11.20 -37.25
C PRO A 560 6.55 10.44 -38.28
N ASP A 561 5.65 11.14 -38.97
CA ASP A 561 4.85 10.55 -40.05
C ASP A 561 5.80 9.80 -40.99
N SER A 562 5.68 8.47 -41.04
CA SER A 562 6.41 7.69 -42.02
C SER A 562 5.88 8.09 -43.41
N PRO A 563 6.76 8.48 -44.34
CA PRO A 563 6.35 9.01 -45.65
C PRO A 563 5.54 8.01 -46.48
#